data_AF-A0A959KMC9-F1
#
_entry.id   AF-A0A959KMC9-F1
#
_cell.length_a   1.000
_cell.length_b   1.000
_cell.length_c   1.000
_cell.angle_alpha   90.00
_cell.angle_beta   90.00
_cell.angle_gamma   90.00
#
_symmetry.space_group_name_H-M   'P 1'
#
loop_
_entity.id
_entity.type
_entity.pdbx_description
1 polymer ?
#
loop_
_entity_poly.entity_id
_entity_poly.type
_entity_poly.pdbx_seq_one_letter_code
_entity_poly.pdbx_strand_id
1 'polypeptide(L)'
;AIRAFLEADWLTLTEQFRSISRLQWELFAEMIPEPVSSHWEAGLYGGTEVYKLCGAGGGGFLLGLTADLGQALDRHRQDRCLVAYRYQLEGLDQ
;
A
#
# COMPACT_ATOMS: atom_id res chain seq x y z
N ALA A 1 9.99 -9.23 -4.36
CA ALA A 1 8.60 -8.89 -4.75
C ALA A 1 8.06 -9.78 -5.88
N ILE A 2 8.55 -9.68 -7.13
CA ILE A 2 7.99 -10.43 -8.27
C ILE A 2 7.98 -11.95 -8.04
N ARG A 3 9.12 -12.52 -7.61
CA ARG A 3 9.22 -13.95 -7.28
C ARG A 3 8.21 -14.37 -6.22
N ALA A 4 8.17 -13.65 -5.10
CA ALA A 4 7.23 -13.90 -4.01
C ALA A 4 5.76 -13.84 -4.48
N PHE A 5 5.41 -12.91 -5.37
CA PHE A 5 4.07 -12.87 -5.98
C PHE A 5 3.77 -14.11 -6.83
N LEU A 6 4.70 -14.54 -7.68
CA LEU A 6 4.53 -15.73 -8.53
C LEU A 6 4.44 -17.04 -7.72
N GLU A 7 5.11 -17.08 -6.57
CA GLU A 7 5.15 -18.23 -5.66
C GLU A 7 4.03 -18.17 -4.60
N ALA A 8 3.14 -17.17 -4.64
CA ALA A 8 2.11 -16.92 -3.63
C ALA A 8 2.66 -16.77 -2.19
N ASP A 9 3.91 -16.32 -2.04
CA ASP A 9 4.51 -15.98 -0.76
C ASP A 9 4.13 -14.54 -0.36
N TRP A 10 2.98 -14.42 0.30
CA TRP A 10 2.39 -13.14 0.66
C TRP A 10 3.14 -12.42 1.78
N LEU A 11 3.78 -13.17 2.69
CA LEU A 11 4.57 -12.59 3.76
C LEU A 11 5.79 -11.88 3.17
N THR A 12 6.59 -12.60 2.37
CA THR A 12 7.75 -12.01 1.70
C THR A 12 7.33 -10.90 0.73
N LEU A 13 6.21 -11.07 0.01
CA LEU A 13 5.71 -10.00 -0.86
C LEU A 13 5.45 -8.71 -0.06
N THR A 14 4.77 -8.82 1.08
CA THR A 14 4.44 -7.69 1.95
C THR A 14 5.68 -7.01 2.51
N GLU A 15 6.67 -7.79 2.98
CA GLU A 15 7.95 -7.26 3.46
C GLU A 15 8.70 -6.49 2.36
N GLN A 16 8.77 -7.07 1.16
CA GLN A 16 9.43 -6.44 0.02
C GLN A 16 8.71 -5.16 -0.42
N PHE A 17 7.37 -5.15 -0.35
CA PHE A 17 6.57 -3.96 -0.61
C PHE A 17 6.83 -2.87 0.43
N ARG A 18 6.97 -3.23 1.71
CA ARG A 18 7.32 -2.32 2.80
C ARG A 18 8.71 -1.73 2.63
N SER A 19 9.69 -2.49 2.15
CA SER A 19 11.02 -1.95 1.82
C SER A 19 10.94 -0.89 0.71
N ILE A 20 10.15 -1.12 -0.34
CA ILE A 20 9.92 -0.14 -1.41
C ILE A 20 9.19 1.10 -0.86
N SER A 21 8.17 0.88 -0.04
CA SER A 21 7.40 1.94 0.63
C SER A 21 8.30 2.84 1.47
N ARG A 22 9.23 2.26 2.24
CA ARG A 22 10.21 3.01 3.04
C ARG A 22 11.16 3.82 2.17
N LEU A 23 11.71 3.22 1.10
CA LEU A 23 12.57 3.95 0.17
C LEU A 23 11.84 5.16 -0.43
N GLN A 24 10.55 5.01 -0.75
CA GLN A 24 9.74 6.09 -1.28
C GLN A 24 9.43 7.17 -0.25
N TRP A 25 9.19 6.78 0.99
CA TRP A 25 9.06 7.72 2.09
C TRP A 25 10.33 8.56 2.28
N GLU A 26 11.50 7.92 2.27
CA GLU A 26 12.78 8.59 2.51
C GLU A 26 13.22 9.51 1.35
N LEU A 27 12.95 9.11 0.10
CA LEU A 27 13.46 9.82 -1.09
C LEU A 27 12.41 10.65 -1.83
N PHE A 28 11.12 10.35 -1.65
CA PHE A 28 10.03 10.92 -2.43
C PHE A 28 8.86 11.39 -1.54
N ALA A 29 9.12 11.78 -0.29
CA ALA A 29 8.10 12.28 0.65
C ALA A 29 7.20 13.37 0.03
N GLU A 30 7.79 14.31 -0.71
CA GLU A 30 7.05 15.40 -1.40
C GLU A 30 6.09 14.91 -2.49
N MET A 31 6.22 13.66 -2.94
CA MET A 31 5.33 13.04 -3.92
C MET A 31 4.19 12.25 -3.26
N ILE A 32 4.20 12.13 -1.92
CA ILE A 32 3.17 11.43 -1.14
C ILE A 32 2.08 12.45 -0.77
N PRO A 33 0.81 12.24 -1.17
CA PRO A 33 -0.27 13.15 -0.82
C PRO A 33 -0.48 13.25 0.69
N GLU A 34 -0.65 14.47 1.20
CA GLU A 34 -0.84 14.76 2.62
C GLU A 34 -1.96 13.92 3.28
N PRO A 35 -3.15 13.72 2.67
CA PRO A 35 -4.22 12.95 3.31
C PRO A 35 -3.88 11.50 3.64
N VAL A 36 -2.90 10.90 2.94
CA VAL A 36 -2.49 9.50 3.17
C VAL A 36 -1.15 9.38 3.89
N SER A 37 -0.45 10.50 4.12
CA SER A 37 0.94 10.51 4.62
C SER A 37 1.06 9.84 6.00
N SER A 38 0.12 10.11 6.90
CA SER A 38 0.06 9.50 8.23
C SER A 38 -0.18 7.98 8.18
N HIS A 39 -1.09 7.54 7.32
CA HIS A 39 -1.38 6.11 7.09
C HIS A 39 -0.19 5.40 6.46
N TRP A 40 0.49 6.07 5.54
CA TRP A 40 1.72 5.59 4.93
C TRP A 40 2.81 5.36 5.96
N GLU A 41 3.09 6.35 6.80
CA GLU A 41 4.10 6.25 7.85
C GLU A 41 3.78 5.14 8.84
N ALA A 42 2.53 5.06 9.32
CA ALA A 42 2.08 3.97 10.19
C ALA A 42 2.30 2.60 9.53
N GLY A 43 2.04 2.53 8.22
CA GLY A 43 2.29 1.38 7.38
C GLY A 43 3.76 0.94 7.31
N LEU A 44 4.73 1.80 7.62
CA LEU A 44 6.15 1.41 7.71
C LEU A 44 6.49 0.71 9.03
N TYR A 45 5.78 1.03 10.11
CA TYR A 45 6.09 0.61 11.49
C TYR A 45 5.12 -0.43 12.07
N GLY A 46 4.52 -1.26 11.21
CA GLY A 46 3.63 -2.35 11.61
C GLY A 46 2.14 -2.09 11.42
N GLY A 47 1.76 -0.99 10.74
CA GLY A 47 0.39 -0.75 10.30
C GLY A 47 -0.14 -1.85 9.35
N THR A 48 -1.46 -1.92 9.24
CA THR A 48 -2.20 -2.93 8.45
C THR A 48 -2.15 -2.69 6.95
N GLU A 49 -1.68 -1.51 6.54
CA GLU A 49 -1.61 -1.06 5.15
C GLU A 49 -0.18 -0.72 4.78
N VAL A 50 0.23 -1.04 3.57
CA VAL A 50 1.52 -0.62 3.00
C VAL A 50 1.26 -0.05 1.62
N TYR A 51 1.80 1.15 1.36
CA TYR A 51 1.57 1.86 0.12
C TYR A 51 2.84 1.99 -0.71
N LYS A 52 2.66 2.11 -2.03
CA LYS A 52 3.69 2.58 -2.93
C LYS A 52 3.11 3.57 -3.94
N LEU A 53 3.95 4.47 -4.42
CA LEU A 53 3.66 5.31 -5.56
C LEU A 53 3.56 4.40 -6.80
N CYS A 54 2.59 4.65 -7.66
CA CYS A 54 2.49 3.99 -8.96
C CYS A 54 2.67 4.99 -10.11
N GLY A 55 3.34 4.54 -11.18
CA GLY A 55 3.75 5.40 -12.30
C GLY A 55 4.98 6.28 -11.97
N ALA A 56 5.12 7.40 -12.69
CA ALA A 56 6.23 8.35 -12.53
C ALA A 56 6.09 9.30 -11.32
N GLY A 57 5.06 9.10 -10.48
CA GLY A 57 4.84 9.86 -9.25
C GLY A 57 4.11 11.21 -9.39
N GLY A 58 3.78 11.67 -10.59
CA GLY A 58 3.05 12.94 -10.80
C GLY A 58 1.54 12.81 -11.05
N GLY A 59 0.99 11.60 -11.06
CA GLY A 59 -0.34 11.29 -11.63
C GLY A 59 -1.48 10.97 -10.66
N GLY A 60 -1.25 11.04 -9.35
CA GLY A 60 -2.33 10.96 -8.34
C GLY A 60 -2.85 9.57 -8.00
N PHE A 61 -2.15 8.49 -8.36
CA PHE A 61 -2.53 7.12 -7.97
C PHE A 61 -1.49 6.51 -7.02
N LEU A 62 -2.02 5.75 -6.06
CA LEU A 62 -1.25 4.96 -5.10
C LEU A 62 -1.68 3.50 -5.22
N LEU A 63 -0.75 2.59 -4.94
CA LEU A 63 -1.07 1.18 -4.80
C LEU A 63 -0.91 0.78 -3.33
N GLY A 64 -2.00 0.34 -2.70
CA GLY A 64 -2.01 -0.15 -1.33
C GLY A 64 -2.14 -1.68 -1.27
N LEU A 65 -1.42 -2.28 -0.33
CA LEU A 65 -1.63 -3.64 0.14
C LEU A 65 -2.20 -3.58 1.56
N THR A 66 -3.22 -4.37 1.84
CA THR A 66 -3.83 -4.45 3.17
C THR A 66 -4.28 -5.87 3.48
N ALA A 67 -4.19 -6.26 4.76
CA ALA A 67 -4.80 -7.48 5.27
C ALA A 67 -6.29 -7.29 5.63
N ASP A 68 -6.75 -6.04 5.77
CA ASP A 68 -8.13 -5.69 6.07
C ASP A 68 -8.65 -4.69 5.03
N LEU A 69 -9.33 -5.22 4.00
CA LEU A 69 -9.88 -4.42 2.93
C LEU A 69 -11.02 -3.51 3.42
N GLY A 70 -11.84 -3.96 4.37
CA GLY A 70 -12.97 -3.18 4.87
C GLY A 70 -12.50 -1.92 5.57
N GLN A 71 -11.56 -2.09 6.50
CA GLN A 71 -10.95 -1.00 7.24
C GLN A 71 -10.22 0.00 6.32
N ALA A 72 -9.52 -0.48 5.29
CA ALA A 72 -8.82 0.38 4.34
C ALA A 72 -9.78 1.22 3.48
N LEU A 73 -10.87 0.62 3.00
CA LEU A 73 -11.88 1.33 2.22
C LEU A 73 -12.57 2.42 3.06
N ASP A 74 -12.88 2.13 4.32
CA ASP A 74 -13.51 3.11 5.23
C ASP A 74 -12.58 4.30 5.51
N ARG A 75 -11.29 4.05 5.75
CA ARG A 75 -10.29 5.13 5.92
C ARG A 75 -10.15 5.99 4.67
N HIS A 76 -9.92 5.36 3.51
CA HIS A 76 -9.72 6.11 2.27
C HIS A 76 -10.94 6.95 1.87
N ARG A 77 -12.14 6.50 2.24
CA ARG A 77 -13.35 7.31 2.10
C ARG A 77 -13.30 8.57 2.98
N GLN A 78 -12.80 8.48 4.21
CA GLN A 78 -12.61 9.62 5.12
C GLN A 78 -11.53 10.58 4.59
N ASP A 79 -10.45 10.05 4.05
CA ASP A 79 -9.34 10.83 3.45
C ASP A 79 -9.70 11.45 2.08
N ARG A 80 -10.93 11.22 1.61
CA ARG A 80 -11.42 11.63 0.28
C ARG A 80 -10.58 11.08 -0.87
N CYS A 81 -9.98 9.91 -0.67
CA CYS A 81 -9.27 9.17 -1.71
C CYS A 81 -10.24 8.31 -2.52
N LEU A 82 -10.16 8.41 -3.85
CA LEU A 82 -10.93 7.57 -4.75
C LEU A 82 -10.25 6.21 -4.91
N VAL A 83 -10.92 5.14 -4.51
CA VAL A 83 -10.49 3.77 -4.80
C VAL A 83 -10.90 3.42 -6.22
N ALA A 84 -9.97 3.58 -7.17
CA ALA A 84 -10.22 3.34 -8.59
C ALA A 84 -10.34 1.85 -8.93
N TYR A 85 -9.59 1.01 -8.23
CA TYR A 85 -9.59 -0.44 -8.43
C TYR A 85 -9.30 -1.14 -7.10
N ARG A 86 -9.93 -2.30 -6.89
CA ARG A 86 -9.65 -3.20 -5.77
C ARG A 86 -9.62 -4.63 -6.27
N TYR A 87 -8.72 -5.42 -5.70
CA TYR A 87 -8.63 -6.85 -5.94
C TYR A 87 -8.41 -7.54 -4.61
N GLN A 88 -9.23 -8.55 -4.35
CA GLN A 88 -9.10 -9.40 -3.17
C GLN A 88 -8.71 -10.79 -3.67
N LEU A 89 -7.63 -11.31 -3.10
CA LEU A 89 -7.22 -12.69 -3.32
C LEU A 89 -8.21 -13.58 -2.57
N GLU A 90 -8.96 -14.40 -3.30
CA GLU A 90 -9.82 -15.44 -2.70
C GLU A 90 -8.95 -16.64 -2.29
N GLY A 91 -9.16 -17.18 -1.09
CA GLY A 91 -8.49 -18.41 -0.63
C GLY A 91 -7.27 -18.22 0.28
N LEU A 92 -7.10 -17.06 0.93
CA LEU A 92 -6.03 -16.77 1.89
C LEU A 92 -6.32 -17.20 3.35
N ASP A 93 -7.37 -17.99 3.57
CA ASP A 93 -7.72 -18.59 4.88
C ASP A 93 -6.95 -19.90 5.16
N GLN A 94 -5.63 -19.94 4.91
CA GLN A 94 -4.77 -21.07 5.28
C GLN A 94 -3.58 -20.63 6.12
#